data_AF-A0A2G2J646-F1
#
_entry.id   AF-A0A2G2J646-F1
#
_cell.length_a   1.000
_cell.length_b   1.000
_cell.length_c   1.000
_cell.angle_alpha   90.00
_cell.angle_beta   90.00
_cell.angle_gamma   90.00
#
_symmetry.space_group_name_H-M   'P 1'
#
loop_
_entity.id
_entity.type
_entity.pdbx_description
1 polymer ?
#
loop_
_entity_poly.entity_id
_entity_poly.type
_entity_poly.pdbx_seq_one_letter_code
_entity_poly.pdbx_strand_id
1 'polypeptide(L)'
;MRVGQARNKLSRADALQLWHTVNLGSVLDAQPDLTTRQTALLMCVYLEEGPHTVRSLALRLNVTKAVITRALNTLERYDFTNRGPDMRDKRSVLVKRTGLGARYLSGFAERICSEANMSGSVSGSVSNPVSGHVSGRVSSPASRVA
;
A
#
# COMPACT_ATOMS: atom_id res chain seq x y z
N MET A 1 25.69 24.57 6.44
CA MET A 1 24.44 24.59 7.23
C MET A 1 23.39 23.76 6.52
N ARG A 2 22.95 22.63 7.09
CA ARG A 2 21.82 21.86 6.56
C ARG A 2 20.54 22.56 6.99
N VAL A 3 19.80 23.10 6.03
CA VAL A 3 18.45 23.64 6.24
C VAL A 3 17.62 22.54 6.88
N GLY A 4 17.14 22.77 8.10
CA GLY A 4 16.22 21.88 8.79
C GLY A 4 14.96 21.74 7.95
N GLN A 5 14.79 20.58 7.34
CA GLN A 5 13.62 20.25 6.53
C GLN A 5 12.40 20.32 7.45
N ALA A 6 11.55 21.33 7.24
CA ALA A 6 10.29 21.46 7.95
C ALA A 6 9.54 20.13 7.80
N ARG A 7 9.21 19.51 8.93
CA ARG A 7 8.33 18.33 8.94
C ARG A 7 6.96 18.80 8.49
N ASN A 8 6.71 18.82 7.18
CA ASN A 8 5.39 19.10 6.61
C ASN A 8 4.42 18.07 7.18
N LYS A 9 3.68 18.48 8.20
CA LYS A 9 2.74 17.63 8.90
C LYS A 9 1.43 17.69 8.12
N LEU A 10 1.17 16.68 7.28
CA LEU A 10 -0.12 16.52 6.59
C LEU A 10 -1.23 16.44 7.65
N SER A 11 -2.32 17.19 7.46
CA SER A 11 -3.50 17.02 8.31
C SER A 11 -4.15 15.66 8.03
N ARG A 12 -4.99 15.17 8.96
CA ARG A 12 -5.72 13.90 8.77
C ARG A 12 -6.61 13.93 7.50
N ALA A 13 -7.22 15.08 7.22
CA ALA A 13 -8.06 15.27 6.04
C ALA A 13 -7.20 15.27 4.76
N ASP A 14 -6.08 16.00 4.76
CA ASP A 14 -5.19 16.07 3.59
C ASP A 14 -4.57 14.71 3.28
N ALA A 15 -4.19 13.94 4.31
CA ALA A 15 -3.66 12.60 4.14
C ALA A 15 -4.69 11.65 3.49
N LEU A 16 -5.95 11.71 3.93
CA LEU A 16 -7.02 10.89 3.35
C LEU A 16 -7.35 11.35 1.92
N GLN A 17 -7.39 12.66 1.67
CA GLN A 17 -7.64 13.21 0.34
C GLN A 17 -6.53 12.82 -0.65
N LEU A 18 -5.26 12.94 -0.24
CA LEU A 18 -4.11 12.48 -1.02
C LEU A 18 -4.21 11.00 -1.34
N TRP A 19 -4.54 10.18 -0.34
CA TRP A 19 -4.69 8.74 -0.55
C TRP A 19 -5.83 8.43 -1.54
N HIS A 20 -6.95 9.14 -1.45
CA HIS A 20 -8.06 9.01 -2.37
C HIS A 20 -7.66 9.34 -3.82
N THR A 21 -7.04 10.50 -4.08
CA THR A 21 -6.68 10.91 -5.45
C THR A 21 -5.63 9.99 -6.06
N VAL A 22 -4.62 9.58 -5.29
CA VAL A 22 -3.59 8.62 -5.75
C VAL A 22 -4.19 7.28 -6.14
N ASN A 23 -5.11 6.73 -5.34
CA ASN A 23 -5.76 5.45 -5.64
C ASN A 23 -6.68 5.56 -6.85
N LEU A 24 -7.50 6.60 -6.92
CA LEU A 24 -8.39 6.83 -8.05
C LEU A 24 -7.59 6.96 -9.36
N GLY A 25 -6.52 7.76 -9.35
CA GLY A 25 -5.65 7.91 -10.51
C GLY A 25 -5.01 6.59 -10.94
N SER A 26 -4.58 5.77 -9.97
CA SER A 26 -3.94 4.48 -10.27
C SER A 26 -4.88 3.48 -10.95
N VAL A 27 -6.18 3.56 -10.67
CA VAL A 27 -7.23 2.78 -11.37
C VAL A 27 -7.52 3.35 -12.76
N LEU A 28 -7.51 4.67 -12.93
CA LEU A 28 -7.84 5.33 -14.19
C LEU A 28 -6.72 5.24 -15.25
N ASP A 29 -5.45 5.19 -14.84
CA ASP A 29 -4.28 5.27 -15.75
C ASP A 29 -3.92 3.96 -16.48
N ALA A 30 -4.88 3.04 -16.62
CA ALA A 30 -4.71 1.75 -17.30
C ALA A 30 -3.51 0.92 -16.79
N GLN A 31 -3.06 1.17 -15.56
CA GLN A 31 -2.02 0.39 -14.90
C GLN A 31 -2.58 -0.96 -14.43
N PRO A 32 -1.71 -1.95 -14.13
CA PRO A 32 -2.13 -3.19 -13.51
C PRO A 32 -2.98 -2.94 -12.26
N ASP A 33 -4.18 -3.52 -12.24
CA ASP A 33 -5.12 -3.42 -11.13
C ASP A 33 -4.66 -4.33 -9.98
N LEU A 34 -3.79 -3.77 -9.15
CA LEU A 34 -3.26 -4.45 -7.97
C LEU A 34 -4.17 -4.19 -6.78
N THR A 35 -4.61 -5.26 -6.14
CA THR A 35 -5.28 -5.18 -4.83
C THR A 35 -4.35 -4.51 -3.82
N THR A 36 -4.91 -3.85 -2.80
CA THR A 36 -4.15 -3.21 -1.71
C THR A 36 -3.08 -4.13 -1.11
N ARG A 37 -3.38 -5.45 -1.02
CA ARG A 37 -2.43 -6.44 -0.52
C ARG A 37 -1.26 -6.69 -1.45
N GLN A 38 -1.50 -6.78 -2.77
CA GLN A 38 -0.45 -6.95 -3.77
C GLN A 38 0.44 -5.70 -3.81
N THR A 39 -0.17 -4.52 -3.75
CA THR A 39 0.54 -3.24 -3.67
C THR A 39 1.41 -3.16 -2.43
N ALA A 40 0.86 -3.48 -1.24
CA ALA A 40 1.63 -3.52 0.01
C ALA A 40 2.79 -4.54 -0.05
N LEU A 41 2.54 -5.73 -0.62
CA LEU A 41 3.58 -6.74 -0.79
C LEU A 41 4.71 -6.27 -1.71
N LEU A 42 4.37 -5.65 -2.84
CA LEU A 42 5.33 -5.11 -3.79
C LEU A 42 6.17 -4.02 -3.11
N MET A 43 5.54 -3.11 -2.36
CA MET A 43 6.24 -2.09 -1.58
C MET A 43 7.18 -2.70 -0.54
N CYS A 44 6.76 -3.72 0.23
CA CYS A 44 7.64 -4.40 1.18
C CYS A 44 8.89 -4.96 0.49
N VAL A 45 8.73 -5.64 -0.66
CA VAL A 45 9.86 -6.22 -1.40
C VAL A 45 10.86 -5.15 -1.86
N TYR A 46 10.39 -3.97 -2.25
CA TYR A 46 11.21 -2.91 -2.83
C TYR A 46 11.78 -1.90 -1.82
N LEU A 47 11.04 -1.59 -0.76
CA LEU A 47 11.36 -0.53 0.20
C LEU A 47 11.99 -1.06 1.48
N GLU A 48 11.66 -2.30 1.89
CA GLU A 48 12.25 -2.91 3.07
C GLU A 48 13.54 -3.67 2.71
N GLU A 49 14.50 -3.68 3.63
CA GLU A 49 15.76 -4.42 3.49
C GLU A 49 15.53 -5.92 3.52
N GLY A 50 16.34 -6.65 2.75
CA GLY A 50 16.58 -8.07 3.02
C GLY A 50 16.75 -8.95 1.78
N PRO A 51 17.12 -10.22 2.00
CA PRO A 51 16.58 -11.30 1.21
C PRO A 51 15.11 -11.53 1.62
N HIS A 52 14.18 -11.20 0.73
CA HIS A 52 12.75 -11.43 0.95
C HIS A 52 12.40 -12.89 0.63
N THR A 53 11.72 -13.59 1.56
CA THR A 53 11.21 -14.94 1.31
C THR A 53 9.70 -14.99 1.48
N VAL A 54 9.04 -16.01 0.90
CA VAL A 54 7.60 -16.22 1.13
C VAL A 54 7.26 -16.30 2.62
N ARG A 55 8.15 -16.91 3.43
CA ARG A 55 7.96 -17.02 4.88
C ARG A 55 8.09 -15.66 5.58
N SER A 56 9.13 -14.88 5.28
CA SER A 56 9.32 -13.58 5.94
C SER A 56 8.21 -12.59 5.59
N LEU A 57 7.76 -12.58 4.33
CA LEU A 57 6.66 -11.75 3.87
C LEU A 57 5.31 -12.13 4.50
N ALA A 58 5.06 -13.43 4.72
CA ALA A 58 3.86 -13.91 5.40
C ALA A 58 3.79 -13.41 6.84
N LEU A 59 4.92 -13.46 7.56
CA LEU A 59 5.04 -12.91 8.90
C LEU A 59 4.89 -11.38 8.89
N ARG A 60 5.51 -10.69 7.92
CA ARG A 60 5.46 -9.23 7.80
C ARG A 60 4.04 -8.71 7.59
N LEU A 61 3.26 -9.35 6.72
CA LEU A 61 1.88 -8.94 6.40
C LEU A 61 0.83 -9.59 7.32
N ASN A 62 1.26 -10.39 8.31
CA ASN A 62 0.39 -11.16 9.20
C ASN A 62 -0.67 -12.00 8.46
N VAL A 63 -0.22 -12.79 7.48
CA VAL A 63 -1.08 -13.65 6.65
C VAL A 63 -0.46 -15.03 6.44
N THR A 64 -1.23 -15.96 5.88
CA THR A 64 -0.72 -17.29 5.53
C THR A 64 0.22 -17.23 4.33
N LYS A 65 1.14 -18.20 4.22
CA LYS A 65 2.03 -18.34 3.06
C LYS A 65 1.27 -18.45 1.74
N ALA A 66 0.12 -19.13 1.72
CA ALA A 66 -0.71 -19.28 0.52
C ALA A 66 -1.22 -17.93 0.00
N VAL A 67 -1.53 -16.98 0.89
CA VAL A 67 -1.91 -15.61 0.51
C VAL A 67 -0.74 -14.90 -0.17
N ILE A 68 0.47 -15.00 0.39
CA ILE A 68 1.68 -14.43 -0.21
C ILE A 68 1.98 -15.06 -1.57
N THR A 69 1.93 -16.38 -1.69
CA THR A 69 2.17 -17.08 -2.96
C THR A 69 1.18 -16.63 -4.05
N ARG A 70 -0.10 -16.48 -3.73
CA ARG A 70 -1.11 -15.97 -4.70
C ARG A 70 -0.85 -14.52 -5.12
N ALA A 71 -0.42 -13.67 -4.18
CA ALA A 71 -0.04 -12.30 -4.50
C ALA A 71 1.21 -12.26 -5.39
N LEU A 72 2.26 -13.02 -5.05
CA LEU A 72 3.48 -13.14 -5.86
C LEU A 72 3.20 -13.71 -7.26
N ASN A 73 2.30 -14.70 -7.39
CA ASN A 73 1.87 -15.18 -8.72
C ASN A 73 1.30 -14.06 -9.58
N THR A 74 0.65 -13.06 -8.98
CA THR A 74 0.10 -11.92 -9.72
C THR A 74 1.18 -10.91 -10.07
N LEU A 75 2.08 -10.61 -9.14
CA LEU A 75 3.21 -9.71 -9.38
C LEU A 75 4.19 -10.28 -10.42
N GLU A 76 4.41 -11.60 -10.45
CA GLU A 76 5.19 -12.28 -11.47
C GLU A 76 4.53 -12.21 -12.85
N ARG A 77 3.20 -12.26 -12.97
CA ARG A 77 2.51 -12.08 -14.27
C ARG A 77 2.73 -10.70 -14.89
N TYR A 78 3.02 -9.69 -14.07
CA TYR A 78 3.37 -8.34 -14.51
C TYR A 78 4.88 -8.11 -14.57
N ASP A 79 5.67 -9.17 -14.38
CA ASP A 79 7.13 -9.09 -14.27
C ASP A 79 7.62 -8.09 -13.22
N PHE A 80 6.84 -7.83 -12.16
CA PHE A 80 7.23 -6.92 -11.08
C PHE A 80 8.11 -7.58 -10.03
N THR A 81 8.06 -8.91 -9.93
CA THR A 81 8.92 -9.71 -9.06
C THR A 81 9.27 -11.02 -9.75
N ASN A 82 10.36 -11.65 -9.34
CA ASN A 82 10.68 -13.03 -9.71
C ASN A 82 10.95 -13.84 -8.44
N ARG A 83 10.76 -15.16 -8.48
CA ARG A 83 11.05 -16.05 -7.36
C ARG A 83 11.98 -17.19 -7.78
N GLY A 84 12.85 -17.60 -6.86
CA GLY A 84 13.70 -18.75 -7.07
C GLY A 84 14.13 -19.40 -5.75
N PRO A 85 14.61 -20.64 -5.79
CA PRO A 85 15.19 -21.27 -4.61
C PRO A 85 16.38 -20.44 -4.11
N ASP A 86 16.54 -20.32 -2.80
CA ASP A 86 17.77 -19.79 -2.23
C ASP A 86 18.91 -20.80 -2.43
N MET A 87 20.05 -20.32 -2.92
CA MET A 87 21.24 -21.13 -3.11
C MET A 87 21.87 -21.56 -1.78
N ARG A 88 21.62 -20.82 -0.69
CA ARG A 88 22.11 -21.12 0.67
C ARG A 88 21.17 -22.06 1.43
N ASP A 89 19.87 -21.99 1.15
CA ASP A 89 18.83 -22.87 1.69
C ASP A 89 17.73 -23.15 0.67
N LYS A 90 17.84 -24.29 -0.04
CA LYS A 90 16.87 -24.70 -1.08
C LYS A 90 15.43 -24.90 -0.57
N ARG A 91 15.20 -24.91 0.75
CA ARG A 91 13.85 -24.98 1.33
C ARG A 91 13.16 -23.62 1.36
N SER A 92 13.92 -22.55 1.13
CA SER A 92 13.41 -21.18 1.07
C SER A 92 13.30 -20.70 -0.38
N VAL A 93 12.26 -19.91 -0.64
CA VAL A 93 12.03 -19.27 -1.93
C VAL A 93 12.27 -17.78 -1.75
N LEU A 94 13.32 -17.28 -2.40
CA LEU A 94 13.67 -15.87 -2.45
C LEU A 94 12.85 -15.14 -3.49
N VAL A 95 12.39 -13.95 -3.14
CA VAL A 95 11.75 -13.00 -4.02
C VAL A 95 12.79 -11.97 -4.45
N LYS A 96 12.92 -11.77 -5.75
CA LYS A 96 13.83 -10.83 -6.39
C LYS A 96 13.04 -9.69 -7.03
N ARG A 97 13.60 -8.49 -6.93
CA ARG A 97 13.14 -7.29 -7.64
C ARG A 97 13.45 -7.43 -9.13
N THR A 98 12.62 -6.83 -9.96
CA THR A 98 12.84 -6.70 -11.41
C THR A 98 12.93 -5.21 -11.81
N GLY A 99 13.43 -4.95 -13.02
CA GLY A 99 13.44 -3.60 -13.58
C GLY A 99 12.03 -3.05 -13.84
N LEU A 100 11.09 -3.88 -14.29
CA LEU A 100 9.70 -3.46 -14.53
C LEU A 100 8.99 -3.08 -13.23
N GLY A 101 9.16 -3.85 -12.15
CA GLY A 101 8.60 -3.49 -10.85
C GLY A 101 9.21 -2.22 -10.27
N ALA A 102 10.51 -1.97 -10.51
CA ALA A 102 11.16 -0.72 -10.11
C ALA A 102 10.54 0.47 -10.84
N ARG A 103 10.40 0.39 -12.17
CA ARG A 103 9.79 1.44 -12.99
C ARG A 103 8.33 1.71 -12.62
N TYR A 104 7.56 0.66 -12.34
CA TYR A 104 6.19 0.79 -11.86
C TYR A 104 6.14 1.61 -10.56
N LEU A 105 6.96 1.26 -9.58
CA LEU A 105 7.00 1.99 -8.30
C LEU A 105 7.55 3.41 -8.43
N SER A 106 8.48 3.67 -9.36
CA SER A 106 8.92 5.02 -9.69
C SER A 106 7.76 5.88 -10.20
N GLY A 107 6.97 5.38 -11.17
CA GLY A 107 5.78 6.10 -11.65
C GLY A 107 4.71 6.27 -10.57
N PHE A 108 4.54 5.27 -9.70
CA PHE A 108 3.65 5.38 -8.54
C PHE A 108 4.12 6.47 -7.56
N ALA A 109 5.43 6.57 -7.30
CA ALA A 109 6.01 7.62 -6.46
C ALA A 109 5.88 9.01 -7.09
N GLU A 110 6.11 9.15 -8.40
CA GLU A 110 5.90 10.40 -9.14
C GLU A 110 4.45 10.89 -9.03
N ARG A 111 3.47 9.98 -9.14
CA ARG A 111 2.06 10.31 -8.92
C ARG A 111 1.81 10.83 -7.51
N ILE A 112 2.30 10.15 -6.48
CA ILE A 112 2.15 10.59 -5.08
C ILE A 112 2.73 12.00 -4.90
N CYS A 113 3.94 12.26 -5.44
CA CYS A 113 4.57 13.57 -5.36
C CYS A 113 3.76 14.66 -6.09
N SER A 114 3.24 14.34 -7.28
CA SER A 114 2.39 15.26 -8.06
C SER A 114 1.12 15.64 -7.29
N GLU A 115 0.40 14.65 -6.77
CA GLU A 115 -0.84 14.86 -6.00
C GLU A 115 -0.60 15.59 -4.67
N ALA A 116 0.52 15.31 -4.00
CA ALA A 116 0.90 15.99 -2.77
C ALA A 116 1.20 17.48 -3.00
N ASN A 117 1.83 17.83 -4.13
CA ASN A 117 2.11 19.21 -4.50
C ASN A 117 0.82 19.98 -4.84
N MET A 118 -0.16 19.34 -5.49
CA MET A 118 -1.47 19.94 -5.76
C MET A 118 -2.30 20.12 -4.48
N SER A 119 -2.21 19.19 -3.53
CA SER A 119 -2.91 19.30 -2.24
C SER A 119 -2.39 20.46 -1.37
N GLY A 120 -1.09 20.76 -1.48
CA GLY A 120 -0.45 21.88 -0.79
C GLY A 120 -0.89 23.27 -1.28
N SER A 121 -1.37 23.40 -2.52
CA SER A 121 -1.87 24.67 -3.08
C SER A 121 -3.36 24.92 -2.82
N VAL A 122 -4.12 23.90 -2.41
CA VAL A 122 -5.59 23.94 -2.24
C VAL A 122 -6.02 24.03 -0.76
N SER A 123 -5.11 24.37 0.16
CA SER A 123 -5.44 24.63 1.58
C SER A 123 -6.34 25.87 1.81
N GLY A 124 -6.74 26.59 0.75
CA GLY A 124 -7.82 27.58 0.81
C GLY A 124 -9.14 27.00 0.30
N SER A 125 -10.09 26.72 1.20
CA SER A 125 -11.56 26.62 0.99
C SER A 125 -12.28 25.26 0.95
N VAL A 126 -11.65 24.09 1.14
CA VAL A 126 -12.45 22.85 1.17
C VAL A 126 -13.01 22.58 2.57
N SER A 127 -14.24 23.03 2.81
CA SER A 127 -15.08 22.59 3.93
C SER A 127 -15.35 21.09 3.83
N ASN A 128 -14.72 20.29 4.69
CA ASN A 128 -14.86 18.83 4.69
C ASN A 128 -16.12 18.38 5.48
N PRO A 129 -17.08 17.66 4.87
CA PRO A 129 -18.32 17.24 5.54
C PRO A 129 -18.20 16.01 6.45
N VAL A 130 -17.02 15.41 6.63
CA VAL A 130 -16.85 14.15 7.41
C VAL A 130 -16.87 14.35 8.94
N SER A 131 -17.49 15.42 9.44
CA SER A 131 -17.85 15.59 10.87
C SER A 131 -19.35 15.43 11.09
N GLY A 132 -19.94 14.34 10.59
CA GLY A 132 -21.29 13.91 10.96
C GLY A 132 -21.23 12.96 12.15
N HIS A 133 -21.84 13.34 13.26
CA HIS A 133 -22.04 12.52 14.46
C HIS A 133 -22.49 11.08 14.16
N VAL A 134 -21.75 10.07 14.64
CA VAL A 134 -22.32 8.76 15.00
C VAL A 134 -22.42 8.71 16.53
N SER A 135 -23.53 9.24 17.04
CA SER A 135 -24.00 8.97 18.39
C SER A 135 -25.35 8.27 18.24
N GLY A 136 -25.37 6.95 18.44
CA GLY A 136 -26.56 6.13 18.26
C GLY A 136 -26.36 4.76 18.90
N ARG A 137 -27.07 4.52 20.00
CA ARG A 137 -26.94 3.40 20.94
C ARG A 137 -27.13 2.04 20.28
N VAL A 138 -26.26 1.08 20.60
CA VAL A 138 -26.54 -0.34 20.42
C VAL A 138 -27.48 -0.78 21.54
N SER A 139 -28.78 -0.82 21.27
CA SER A 139 -29.76 -1.50 22.13
C SER A 139 -29.71 -3.00 21.89
N SER A 140 -29.34 -3.72 22.95
CA SER A 140 -29.30 -5.18 23.05
C SER A 140 -30.71 -5.78 23.04
N PRO A 141 -31.02 -6.88 22.32
CA PRO A 141 -32.30 -7.53 22.46
C PRO A 141 -32.29 -8.48 23.67
N ALA A 142 -33.29 -8.29 24.51
CA ALA A 142 -33.59 -9.12 25.67
C ALA A 142 -33.90 -10.56 25.28
N SER A 143 -33.52 -11.45 26.18
CA SER A 143 -33.91 -12.85 26.29
C SER A 143 -35.42 -13.05 26.14
N ARG A 144 -35.82 -14.15 25.48
CA ARG A 144 -37.13 -14.75 25.72
C ARG A 144 -36.96 -16.26 25.82
N VAL A 145 -37.02 -16.72 27.07
CA VAL A 145 -37.36 -18.09 27.46
C VAL A 145 -38.87 -18.24 27.28
N ALA A 146 -39.28 -19.29 26.59
CA ALA A 146 -40.54 -20.00 26.78
C ALA A 146 -40.33 -21.43 26.26
#